data_AF-A0A0Q4RTC0-F1
#
_entry.id   AF-A0A0Q4RTC0-F1
#
_cell.length_a   1.000
_cell.length_b   1.000
_cell.length_c   1.000
_cell.angle_alpha   90.00
_cell.angle_beta   90.00
_cell.angle_gamma   90.00
#
_symmetry.space_group_name_H-M   'P 1'
#
loop_
_entity.id
_entity.type
_entity.pdbx_description
1 polymer ?
#
loop_
_entity_poly.entity_id
_entity_poly.type
_entity_poly.pdbx_seq_one_letter_code
_entity_poly.pdbx_strand_id
1 'polypeptide(L)'
;MELMRLDDVVHIPNRGLVLVVNFVESDTHHITKLKKLVGSKITVSSVNGTEFEFVVKDISVSFSISNTPLIGINIQERVNIEKLKKGSIIHLNLNFSDDDFKD
;
A
#
# COMPACT_ATOMS: atom_id res chain seq x y z
N MET A 1 12.12 -7.59 -1.03
CA MET A 1 11.27 -6.69 -0.22
C MET A 1 10.53 -5.83 -1.20
N GLU A 2 9.21 -5.95 -1.28
CA GLU A 2 8.44 -5.15 -2.22
C GLU A 2 8.26 -3.72 -1.71
N LEU A 3 8.48 -2.77 -2.60
CA LEU A 3 8.39 -1.34 -2.33
C LEU A 3 7.28 -0.74 -3.17
N MET A 4 6.42 0.03 -2.52
CA MET A 4 5.42 0.86 -3.20
C MET A 4 5.70 2.33 -2.94
N ARG A 5 5.35 3.16 -3.91
CA ARG A 5 5.43 4.62 -3.80
C ARG A 5 4.04 5.18 -3.55
N LEU A 6 3.94 6.06 -2.57
CA LEU A 6 2.73 6.81 -2.27
C LEU A 6 2.51 7.90 -3.32
N ASP A 7 1.36 7.87 -3.96
CA ASP A 7 0.95 8.85 -4.95
C ASP A 7 -0.01 9.89 -4.37
N ASP A 8 -0.94 9.44 -3.53
CA ASP A 8 -1.95 10.30 -2.90
C ASP A 8 -2.47 9.70 -1.58
N VAL A 9 -3.12 10.52 -0.76
CA VAL A 9 -3.81 10.11 0.47
C VAL A 9 -5.21 10.66 0.46
N VAL A 10 -6.19 9.76 0.41
CA VAL A 10 -7.61 10.13 0.36
C VAL A 10 -8.26 9.85 1.71
N HIS A 11 -8.84 10.88 2.31
CA HIS A 11 -9.74 10.68 3.45
C HIS A 11 -11.13 10.32 2.94
N ILE A 12 -11.62 9.13 3.28
CA ILE A 12 -12.99 8.74 2.97
C ILE A 12 -13.80 8.77 4.26
N PRO A 13 -14.84 9.64 4.36
CA PRO A 13 -15.70 9.70 5.52
C PRO A 13 -16.20 8.30 5.91
N ASN A 14 -16.09 7.97 7.20
CA ASN A 14 -16.48 6.69 7.79
C ASN A 14 -15.72 5.43 7.32
N ARG A 15 -14.79 5.54 6.35
CA ARG A 15 -14.00 4.39 5.90
C ARG A 15 -12.55 4.41 6.35
N GLY A 16 -11.98 5.60 6.58
CA GLY A 16 -10.61 5.78 7.04
C GLY A 16 -9.76 6.58 6.05
N LEU A 17 -8.45 6.44 6.18
CA LEU A 17 -7.48 6.99 5.24
C LEU A 17 -7.09 5.91 4.24
N VAL A 18 -7.11 6.26 2.96
CA VAL A 18 -6.69 5.38 1.88
C VAL A 18 -5.40 5.95 1.27
N LEU A 19 -4.35 5.13 1.30
CA LEU A 19 -3.10 5.40 0.62
C LEU A 19 -3.23 4.91 -0.82
N VAL A 20 -3.14 5.83 -1.78
CA VAL A 20 -3.10 5.50 -3.21
C VAL A 20 -1.65 5.29 -3.60
N VAL A 21 -1.32 4.12 -4.11
CA VAL A 21 0.07 3.66 -4.25
C VAL A 21 0.31 2.97 -5.58
N ASN A 22 1.56 3.00 -6.02
CA ASN A 22 2.04 2.27 -7.19
C ASN A 22 3.30 1.48 -6.83
N PHE A 23 3.52 0.35 -7.50
CA PHE A 23 4.79 -0.38 -7.35
C PHE A 23 5.97 0.47 -7.85
N VAL A 24 7.10 0.38 -7.14
CA VAL A 24 8.35 1.04 -7.56
C VAL A 24 9.00 0.26 -8.71
N GLU A 25 8.84 -1.06 -8.71
CA GLU A 25 9.37 -1.95 -9.74
C GLU A 25 8.25 -2.41 -10.70
N SER A 26 8.62 -2.69 -11.95
CA SER A 26 7.67 -3.09 -13.01
C SER A 26 7.02 -4.45 -12.76
N ASP A 27 7.51 -5.23 -11.79
CA ASP A 27 7.05 -6.58 -11.54
C ASP A 27 5.78 -6.58 -10.69
N THR A 28 4.64 -6.55 -11.38
CA THR A 28 3.29 -6.53 -10.80
C THR A 28 2.74 -7.94 -10.51
N HIS A 29 3.57 -8.98 -10.66
CA HIS A 29 3.19 -10.40 -10.55
C HIS A 29 2.56 -10.78 -9.21
N HIS A 30 2.74 -9.96 -8.17
CA HIS A 30 2.22 -10.22 -6.83
C HIS A 30 1.00 -9.36 -6.46
N ILE A 31 0.42 -8.62 -7.41
CA ILE A 31 -0.73 -7.75 -7.11
C ILE A 31 -1.94 -8.51 -6.55
N THR A 32 -2.13 -9.75 -6.99
CA THR A 32 -3.19 -10.65 -6.50
C THR A 32 -2.94 -11.09 -5.05
N LYS A 33 -1.68 -11.12 -4.60
CA LYS A 33 -1.28 -11.49 -3.25
C LYS A 33 -1.41 -10.33 -2.25
N LEU A 34 -1.60 -9.08 -2.71
CA LEU A 34 -1.71 -7.92 -1.82
C LEU A 34 -2.81 -8.04 -0.77
N LYS A 35 -3.92 -8.73 -1.09
CA LYS A 35 -5.00 -8.97 -0.12
C LYS A 35 -4.52 -9.70 1.15
N LYS A 36 -3.40 -10.42 1.11
CA LYS A 36 -2.78 -11.04 2.30
C LYS A 36 -2.25 -10.04 3.33
N LEU A 37 -2.04 -8.77 2.94
CA LEU A 37 -1.60 -7.71 3.85
C LEU A 37 -2.71 -7.26 4.82
N VAL A 38 -3.98 -7.59 4.59
CA VAL A 38 -5.07 -7.19 5.50
C VAL A 38 -4.82 -7.76 6.90
N GLY A 39 -4.87 -6.89 7.92
CA GLY A 39 -4.52 -7.18 9.30
C GLY A 39 -3.02 -7.11 9.61
N SER A 40 -2.16 -6.97 8.60
CA SER A 40 -0.71 -6.84 8.77
C SER A 40 -0.29 -5.38 8.96
N LYS A 41 0.93 -5.19 9.47
CA LYS A 41 1.57 -3.88 9.61
C LYS A 41 2.41 -3.53 8.38
N ILE A 42 2.31 -2.28 7.95
CA ILE A 42 3.18 -1.68 6.93
C ILE A 42 3.94 -0.50 7.52
N THR A 43 5.14 -0.24 6.99
CA THR A 43 5.92 0.94 7.35
C THR A 43 5.91 1.92 6.19
N VAL A 44 5.68 3.20 6.48
CA VAL A 44 5.70 4.29 5.51
C VAL A 44 6.81 5.26 5.88
N SER A 45 7.83 5.33 5.04
CA SER A 45 8.94 6.27 5.16
C SER A 45 8.64 7.52 4.34
N SER A 46 8.35 8.62 5.02
CA SER A 46 8.03 9.90 4.40
C SER A 46 9.26 10.57 3.81
N VAL A 47 9.04 11.44 2.83
CA VAL A 47 10.10 12.19 2.13
C VAL A 47 10.93 13.10 3.05
N ASN A 48 10.42 13.40 4.25
CA ASN A 48 11.12 14.17 5.28
C ASN A 48 11.91 13.30 6.28
N GLY A 49 12.02 11.99 6.03
CA GLY A 49 12.71 11.03 6.90
C GLY A 49 11.93 10.57 8.12
N THR A 50 10.65 10.95 8.26
CA THR A 50 9.79 10.42 9.32
C THR A 50 9.20 9.07 8.91
N GLU A 51 9.21 8.10 9.82
CA GLU A 51 8.61 6.79 9.60
C GLU A 51 7.30 6.63 10.38
N PHE A 52 6.36 5.92 9.77
CA PHE A 52 5.06 5.62 10.35
C PHE A 52 4.76 4.14 10.21
N GLU A 53 4.14 3.53 11.22
CA GLU A 53 3.65 2.17 11.15
C GLU A 53 2.11 2.19 11.16
N PHE A 54 1.49 1.46 10.24
CA PHE A 54 0.03 1.39 10.11
C PHE A 54 -0.45 -0.05 10.00
N VAL A 55 -1.63 -0.32 10.57
CA VAL A 55 -2.33 -1.58 10.34
C VAL A 55 -3.21 -1.46 9.11
N VAL A 56 -3.04 -2.39 8.17
CA VAL A 56 -3.84 -2.46 6.95
C VAL A 56 -5.22 -3.00 7.28
N LYS A 57 -6.25 -2.19 7.03
CA LYS A 57 -7.65 -2.55 7.26
C LYS A 57 -8.26 -3.25 6.05
N ASP A 58 -7.96 -2.78 4.84
CA ASP A 58 -8.43 -3.36 3.59
C ASP A 58 -7.53 -2.91 2.44
N ILE A 59 -7.57 -3.63 1.32
CA ILE A 59 -6.87 -3.30 0.09
C ILE A 59 -7.85 -3.35 -1.07
N SER A 60 -7.79 -2.33 -1.92
CA SER A 60 -8.51 -2.29 -3.19
C SER A 60 -7.50 -2.29 -4.33
N VAL A 61 -7.77 -3.11 -5.34
CA VAL A 61 -7.00 -3.14 -6.58
C VAL A 61 -7.98 -2.90 -7.72
N SER A 62 -7.67 -1.92 -8.56
CA SER A 62 -8.37 -1.64 -9.80
C SER A 62 -7.35 -1.45 -10.91
N PHE A 63 -7.80 -1.41 -12.16
CA PHE A 63 -6.92 -1.24 -13.31
C PHE A 63 -7.42 -0.07 -14.15
N SER A 64 -6.50 0.77 -14.61
CA SER A 64 -6.80 1.81 -15.59
C SER A 64 -7.11 1.21 -16.96
N ILE A 65 -7.60 2.04 -17.88
CA ILE A 65 -7.76 1.67 -19.29
C ILE A 65 -6.43 1.29 -19.98
N SER A 66 -5.30 1.76 -19.45
CA SER A 66 -3.96 1.39 -19.90
C SER A 66 -3.43 0.11 -19.22
N ASN A 67 -4.30 -0.62 -18.52
CA ASN A 67 -3.99 -1.80 -17.74
C ASN A 67 -2.91 -1.57 -16.66
N THR A 68 -2.81 -0.34 -16.16
CA THR A 68 -1.91 0.00 -15.05
C THR A 68 -2.67 -0.22 -13.75
N PRO A 69 -2.10 -0.96 -12.78
CA PRO A 69 -2.78 -1.17 -11.52
C PRO A 69 -2.88 0.11 -10.70
N LEU A 70 -4.03 0.31 -10.09
CA LEU A 70 -4.33 1.35 -9.11
C LEU A 70 -4.63 0.66 -7.78
N ILE A 71 -3.77 0.88 -6.80
CA ILE A 71 -3.82 0.19 -5.52
C ILE A 71 -4.19 1.21 -4.43
N GLY A 72 -5.24 0.91 -3.68
CA GLY A 72 -5.66 1.68 -2.51
C GLY A 72 -5.52 0.84 -1.25
N ILE A 73 -4.67 1.28 -0.30
CA ILE A 73 -4.49 0.63 1.00
C ILE A 73 -5.24 1.45 2.05
N ASN A 74 -6.29 0.87 2.64
CA ASN A 74 -7.02 1.48 3.74
C ASN A 74 -6.28 1.18 5.06
N ILE A 75 -5.94 2.21 5.82
CA ILE A 75 -5.28 2.08 7.13
C ILE A 75 -6.27 2.32 8.27
N GLN A 76 -6.07 1.61 9.38
CA GLN A 76 -6.96 1.67 10.54
C GLN A 76 -6.87 3.02 11.27
N GLU A 77 -5.69 3.64 11.29
CA GLU A 77 -5.39 4.82 12.07
C GLU A 77 -5.78 6.13 11.36
N ARG A 78 -6.31 7.09 12.13
CA ARG A 78 -6.43 8.49 11.68
C ARG A 78 -5.13 9.21 12.00
N VAL A 79 -4.33 9.44 10.97
CA VAL A 79 -3.08 10.18 11.02
C VAL A 79 -3.31 11.60 10.51
N ASN A 80 -2.51 12.57 10.94
CA ASN A 80 -2.50 13.85 10.25
C ASN A 80 -1.96 13.64 8.82
N ILE A 81 -2.85 13.80 7.84
CA ILE A 81 -2.60 13.59 6.40
C ILE A 81 -1.41 14.42 5.92
N GLU A 82 -1.20 15.62 6.50
CA GLU A 82 -0.09 16.53 6.15
C GLU A 82 1.30 15.91 6.34
N LYS A 83 1.41 14.87 7.17
CA LYS A 83 2.66 14.15 7.42
C LYS A 83 2.98 13.10 6.35
N LEU A 84 1.98 12.63 5.62
CA LEU A 84 2.10 11.65 4.54
C LEU A 84 2.13 12.38 3.20
N LYS A 85 3.31 12.47 2.59
CA LYS A 85 3.51 13.23 1.36
C LYS A 85 3.67 12.31 0.16
N LYS A 86 3.18 12.74 -1.01
CA LYS A 86 3.48 12.10 -2.28
C LYS A 86 4.98 11.84 -2.41
N GLY A 87 5.34 10.65 -2.86
CA GLY A 87 6.71 10.17 -2.96
C GLY A 87 7.24 9.44 -1.74
N SER A 88 6.47 9.35 -0.65
CA SER A 88 6.80 8.46 0.47
C SER A 88 6.89 7.00 0.00
N ILE A 89 7.73 6.21 0.65
CA ILE A 89 7.94 4.80 0.32
C ILE A 89 7.21 3.93 1.34
N ILE A 90 6.50 2.94 0.86
CA ILE A 90 5.82 1.94 1.67
C ILE A 90 6.61 0.64 1.58
N HIS A 91 6.98 0.16 2.76
CA HIS A 91 7.72 -1.07 2.97
C HIS A 91 6.72 -2.15 3.36
N LEU A 92 6.57 -3.14 2.48
CA LEU A 92 5.69 -4.28 2.72
C LEU A 92 6.48 -5.33 3.51
N ASN A 93 5.99 -5.69 4.69
CA ASN A 93 6.60 -6.69 5.56
C ASN A 93 6.28 -8.14 5.15
N LEU A 94 5.81 -8.35 3.91
CA LEU A 94 5.57 -9.68 3.35
C LEU A 94 6.63 -10.01 2.30
N ASN A 95 7.14 -11.23 2.37
CA ASN A 95 7.88 -11.83 1.27
C ASN A 95 6.87 -12.56 0.40
N PHE A 96 6.63 -12.06 -0.82
CA PHE A 96 5.65 -12.66 -1.74
C PHE A 96 6.22 -13.86 -2.52
N SER A 97 7.24 -14.53 -1.97
CA SER A 97 7.85 -15.74 -2.54
C SER A 97 6.79 -16.79 -2.90
N ASP A 98 7.05 -17.55 -3.96
CA ASP A 98 6.09 -18.42 -4.64
C ASP A 98 5.77 -19.73 -3.90
N ASP A 99 5.35 -19.63 -2.63
CA ASP A 99 4.94 -20.77 -1.82
C ASP A 99 3.43 -21.11 -1.92
N ASP A 100 2.72 -20.61 -2.95
CA ASP A 100 1.31 -20.95 -3.18
C ASP A 100 1.08 -21.98 -4.31
N PHE A 101 2.12 -22.72 -4.74
CA PHE A 101 1.92 -23.97 -5.49
C PHE A 101 2.14 -25.16 -4.56
N LYS A 102 1.14 -25.45 -3.73
CA LYS A 102 0.92 -26.79 -3.21
C LYS A 102 -0.52 -27.20 -3.50
N ASP A 103 -0.61 -28.04 -4.53
CA ASP A 103 -1.67 -28.96 -4.97
C ASP A 103 -3.09 -28.41 -5.19
#